data_AF-A0A6P0WWG4-F1
#
_entry.id   AF-A0A6P0WWG4-F1
#
_cell.length_a   1.000
_cell.length_b   1.000
_cell.length_c   1.000
_cell.angle_alpha   90.00
_cell.angle_beta   90.00
_cell.angle_gamma   90.00
#
_symmetry.space_group_name_H-M   'P 1'
#
loop_
_entity.id
_entity.type
_entity.pdbx_description
1 polymer ?
#
loop_
_entity_poly.entity_id
_entity_poly.type
_entity_poly.pdbx_seq_one_letter_code
_entity_poly.pdbx_strand_id
1 'polypeptide(L)'
;MTLTQHAQSQSDCYSVEITLAGNCDRATGDAHFEFKVNVKDREKIRWYLEDFLEYPQDPAPKIAANIEQQMIDIGIEMCDFAR
;
A
#
# COMPACT_ATOMS: atom_id res chain seq x y z
N MET A 1 -4.89 -22.12 1.17
CA MET A 1 -4.96 -20.93 0.31
C MET A 1 -3.75 -20.09 0.63
N THR A 2 -2.84 -19.97 -0.34
CA THR A 2 -1.57 -19.25 -0.16
C THR A 2 -1.56 -18.06 -1.10
N LEU A 3 -1.23 -16.90 -0.55
CA LEU A 3 -1.03 -15.65 -1.29
C LEU A 3 0.48 -15.39 -1.35
N THR A 4 1.05 -15.36 -2.55
CA THR A 4 2.44 -14.96 -2.76
C THR A 4 2.47 -13.63 -3.50
N GLN A 5 3.19 -12.66 -2.93
CA GLN A 5 3.38 -11.32 -3.49
C GLN A 5 4.85 -11.10 -3.84
N HIS A 6 5.12 -10.68 -5.08
CA HIS A 6 6.43 -10.21 -5.49
C HIS A 6 6.32 -8.74 -5.91
N ALA A 7 7.02 -7.85 -5.22
CA ALA A 7 7.06 -6.43 -5.53
C ALA A 7 8.45 -6.07 -6.08
N GLN A 8 8.49 -5.55 -7.31
CA GLN A 8 9.70 -5.00 -7.91
C GLN A 8 9.54 -3.49 -8.09
N SER A 9 10.46 -2.72 -7.52
CA SER A 9 10.48 -1.26 -7.63
C SER A 9 11.63 -0.81 -8.52
N GLN A 10 11.30 -0.12 -9.61
CA GLN A 10 12.27 0.60 -10.43
C GLN A 10 11.71 1.99 -10.70
N SER A 11 12.33 3.02 -10.12
CA SER A 11 12.04 4.43 -10.40
C SER A 11 10.54 4.79 -10.31
N ASP A 12 9.96 4.71 -9.10
CA ASP A 12 8.54 4.97 -8.79
C ASP A 12 7.51 4.07 -9.49
N CYS A 13 7.94 3.18 -10.39
CA CYS A 13 7.10 2.13 -10.95
C CYS A 13 7.21 0.86 -10.10
N TYR A 14 6.05 0.33 -9.73
CA TYR A 14 5.91 -0.89 -8.95
C TYR A 14 5.19 -1.93 -9.80
N SER A 15 5.80 -3.11 -9.91
CA SER A 15 5.16 -4.32 -10.44
C SER A 15 4.85 -5.24 -9.28
N VAL A 16 3.58 -5.65 -9.19
CA VAL A 16 3.08 -6.58 -8.17
C VAL A 16 2.51 -7.79 -8.87
N GLU A 17 3.17 -8.94 -8.71
CA GLU A 17 2.63 -10.24 -9.08
C GLU A 17 1.91 -10.84 -7.87
N ILE A 18 0.64 -11.20 -8.05
CA ILE A 18 -0.16 -11.90 -7.05
C ILE A 18 -0.47 -13.29 -7.57
N THR A 19 0.05 -14.31 -6.89
CA THR A 19 -0.35 -15.69 -7.12
C THR A 19 -1.31 -16.15 -6.02
N LEU A 20 -2.51 -16.57 -6.42
CA LEU A 20 -3.46 -17.28 -5.58
C LEU A 20 -3.38 -18.78 -5.89
N ALA A 21 -2.96 -19.58 -4.92
CA ALA A 21 -2.91 -21.04 -5.04
C ALA A 21 -3.97 -21.72 -4.14
N GLY A 22 -4.89 -22.45 -4.78
CA GLY A 22 -5.83 -23.40 -4.18
C GLY A 22 -5.36 -24.85 -4.31
N ASN A 23 -6.20 -25.82 -3.91
CA ASN A 23 -5.84 -27.25 -3.91
C ASN A 23 -5.61 -27.84 -5.33
N CYS A 24 -6.20 -27.24 -6.38
CA CYS A 24 -5.98 -27.65 -7.78
C CYS A 24 -5.87 -26.47 -8.76
N ASP A 25 -6.22 -25.24 -8.34
CA ASP A 25 -6.28 -24.08 -9.22
C ASP A 25 -5.24 -23.03 -8.79
N ARG A 26 -4.47 -22.54 -9.76
CA ARG A 26 -3.55 -21.42 -9.60
C ARG A 26 -4.02 -20.27 -10.48
N ALA A 27 -4.27 -19.11 -9.88
CA ALA A 27 -4.49 -17.86 -10.59
C ALA A 27 -3.31 -16.94 -10.34
N THR A 28 -2.78 -16.34 -11.40
CA THR A 28 -1.76 -15.29 -11.32
C THR A 28 -2.35 -14.02 -11.91
N GLY A 29 -2.17 -12.90 -11.23
CA GLY A 29 -2.51 -11.56 -11.71
C GLY A 29 -1.31 -10.63 -11.53
N ASP A 30 -1.06 -9.82 -12.56
CA ASP A 30 0.04 -8.87 -12.59
C ASP A 30 -0.52 -7.45 -12.64
N ALA A 31 -0.11 -6.60 -11.69
CA ALA A 31 -0.47 -5.19 -11.65
C ALA A 31 0.78 -4.33 -11.77
N HIS A 32 0.75 -3.36 -12.68
CA HIS A 32 1.82 -2.38 -12.88
C HIS A 32 1.24 -1.00 -12.60
N PHE A 33 1.80 -0.29 -11.64
CA PHE A 33 1.35 1.06 -11.30
C PHE A 33 2.53 1.96 -10.96
N GLU A 34 2.37 3.25 -11.29
CA GLU A 34 3.29 4.29 -10.88
C GLU A 34 2.83 4.82 -9.51
N PHE A 35 3.70 4.78 -8.51
CA PHE A 35 3.41 5.20 -7.14
C PHE A 35 4.41 6.29 -6.74
N LYS A 36 4.06 7.52 -7.10
CA LYS A 36 4.81 8.72 -6.76
C LYS A 36 4.36 9.28 -5.42
N VAL A 37 4.83 8.66 -4.33
CA VAL A 37 4.65 9.24 -3.00
C VAL A 37 5.73 10.29 -2.76
N ASN A 38 5.30 11.53 -2.53
CA ASN A 38 6.19 12.63 -2.15
C ASN A 38 6.93 12.27 -0.85
N VAL A 39 8.19 12.71 -0.72
CA VAL A 39 9.03 12.51 0.47
C VAL A 39 8.28 12.86 1.76
N LYS A 40 7.49 13.93 1.78
CA LYS A 40 6.70 14.32 2.96
C LYS A 40 5.65 13.29 3.34
N ASP A 41 4.98 12.69 2.36
CA ASP A 41 3.91 11.73 2.60
C ASP A 41 4.50 10.36 2.97
N ARG A 42 5.65 10.01 2.42
CA ARG A 42 6.43 8.84 2.86
C ARG A 42 6.81 8.93 4.34
N GLU A 43 7.30 10.09 4.79
CA GLU A 43 7.67 10.30 6.20
C GLU A 43 6.45 10.19 7.13
N LYS A 44 5.29 10.70 6.70
CA LYS A 44 4.03 10.56 7.46
C LYS A 44 3.58 9.09 7.53
N ILE A 45 3.63 8.38 6.40
CA ILE A 45 3.28 6.95 6.34
C ILE A 45 4.22 6.14 7.24
N ARG A 46 5.53 6.42 7.21
CA ARG A 46 6.51 5.79 8.11
C ARG A 46 6.14 6.04 9.58
N TRP A 47 5.90 7.30 9.93
CA TRP A 47 5.52 7.68 11.29
C TRP A 47 4.23 6.97 11.75
N TYR A 48 3.23 6.82 10.87
CA TYR A 48 2.01 6.08 11.19
C TYR A 48 2.25 4.58 11.42
N LEU A 49 3.13 3.96 10.64
CA LEU A 49 3.40 2.52 10.75
C LEU A 49 4.37 2.17 11.89
N GLU A 50 5.32 3.06 12.19
CA GLU A 50 6.40 2.80 13.16
C GLU A 50 6.13 3.47 14.51
N ASP A 51 5.82 4.77 14.52
CA ASP A 51 5.76 5.57 15.76
C ASP A 51 4.35 5.64 16.38
N PHE A 52 3.29 5.71 15.57
CA PHE A 52 1.91 5.88 16.08
C PHE A 52 1.44 4.70 16.94
N LEU A 53 1.85 3.47 16.60
CA LEU A 53 1.53 2.27 17.38
C LEU A 53 2.12 2.31 18.79
N GLU A 54 3.24 3.03 18.97
CA GLU A 54 3.91 3.19 20.25
C GLU A 54 3.28 4.34 21.08
N TYR A 55 2.77 5.39 20.41
CA TYR A 55 2.20 6.58 21.07
C TYR A 55 0.83 7.00 20.50
N PRO A 56 -0.25 6.22 20.74
CA PRO A 56 -1.58 6.49 20.17
C PRO A 56 -2.37 7.60 20.90
N GLN A 57 -1.74 8.40 21.74
CA GLN A 57 -2.39 9.42 22.57
C GLN A 57 -2.62 10.73 21.79
N ASP A 58 -3.57 11.57 22.19
CA ASP A 58 -3.80 12.88 21.52
C ASP A 58 -2.51 13.73 21.49
N PRO A 59 -2.13 14.34 20.35
CA PRO A 59 -2.90 14.54 19.11
C PRO A 59 -2.71 13.49 18.01
N ALA A 60 -1.99 12.39 18.29
CA ALA A 60 -1.58 11.40 17.30
C ALA A 60 -2.76 10.78 16.50
N PRO A 61 -3.92 10.46 17.11
CA PRO A 61 -5.08 9.93 16.37
C PRO A 61 -5.62 10.85 15.28
N LYS A 62 -5.53 12.18 15.45
CA LYS A 62 -5.99 13.14 14.43
C LYS A 62 -5.07 13.14 13.21
N ILE A 63 -3.77 12.94 13.45
CA ILE A 63 -2.76 12.85 12.40
C ILE A 63 -2.90 11.52 11.66
N ALA A 64 -3.08 10.43 12.41
CA ALA A 64 -3.35 9.09 11.91
C ALA A 64 -4.56 9.06 10.97
N ALA A 65 -5.72 9.63 11.39
CA ALA A 65 -6.92 9.65 10.55
C ALA A 65 -6.71 10.37 9.20
N ASN A 66 -5.88 11.42 9.17
CA ASN A 66 -5.56 12.12 7.92
C ASN A 66 -4.66 11.26 7.01
N ILE A 67 -3.72 10.53 7.60
CA ILE A 67 -2.84 9.60 6.87
C ILE A 67 -3.66 8.43 6.32
N GLU A 68 -4.58 7.87 7.10
CA GLU A 68 -5.49 6.81 6.66
C GLU A 68 -6.36 7.25 5.48
N GLN A 69 -6.91 8.47 5.53
CA GLN A 69 -7.68 9.01 4.42
C GLN A 69 -6.82 9.15 3.14
N GLN A 70 -5.59 9.65 3.26
CA GLN A 70 -4.66 9.73 2.13
C GLN A 70 -4.35 8.34 1.54
N MET A 71 -4.16 7.32 2.39
CA MET A 71 -3.94 5.95 1.91
C MET A 71 -5.16 5.40 1.17
N ILE A 72 -6.38 5.69 1.64
CA ILE A 72 -7.62 5.31 0.96
C ILE A 72 -7.70 5.97 -0.41
N ASP A 73 -7.46 7.28 -0.49
CA ASP A 73 -7.56 8.04 -1.74
C ASP A 73 -6.56 7.51 -2.79
N ILE A 74 -5.32 7.22 -2.37
CA ILE A 74 -4.31 6.62 -3.24
C ILE A 74 -4.73 5.20 -3.66
N GLY A 75 -5.28 4.40 -2.73
CA GLY A 75 -5.76 3.05 -3.03
C GLY A 75 -6.90 3.03 -4.05
N ILE A 76 -7.83 4.00 -3.97
CA ILE A 76 -8.92 4.17 -4.95
C ILE A 76 -8.33 4.51 -6.32
N GLU A 77 -7.41 5.47 -6.39
CA GLU A 77 -6.76 5.86 -7.64
C GLU A 77 -6.04 4.65 -8.29
N MET A 78 -5.34 3.84 -7.49
CA MET A 78 -4.65 2.64 -7.96
C MET A 78 -5.63 1.57 -8.48
N CYS A 79 -6.76 1.36 -7.80
CA CYS A 79 -7.77 0.39 -8.25
C CYS A 79 -8.51 0.86 -9.52
N ASP A 80 -8.69 2.17 -9.70
CA ASP A 80 -9.30 2.72 -10.92
C ASP A 80 -8.35 2.63 -12.12
N PHE A 81 -7.03 2.72 -11.91
CA PHE A 81 -6.03 2.48 -12.97
C PHE A 81 -5.90 1.01 -13.40
N ALA A 82 -6.33 0.06 -12.57
CA ALA A 82 -6.23 -1.38 -12.84
C ALA A 82 -7.40 -1.94 -13.67
N ARG A 83 -8.25 -1.08 -14.24
CA ARG A 83 -9.46 -1.44 -15.00
C ARG A 83 -9.28 -1.30 -16.51
#